data_AF-A0A534MVT0-F1
#
_entry.id   AF-A0A534MVT0-F1
#
_cell.length_a   1.000
_cell.length_b   1.000
_cell.length_c   1.000
_cell.angle_alpha   90.00
_cell.angle_beta   90.00
_cell.angle_gamma   90.00
#
_symmetry.space_group_name_H-M   'P 1'
#
loop_
_entity.id
_entity.type
_entity.pdbx_description
1 polymer ?
#
loop_
_entity_poly.entity_id
_entity_poly.type
_entity_poly.pdbx_seq_one_letter_code
_entity_poly.pdbx_strand_id
1 'polypeptide(L)'
;MNRKEARTVYPAGAQILFRTLYRAGLDSPAALKAAALAAEALTLLLLFLILKERGLPQNWIVIYAWNPLIIYELFYSGHLESFMLPPLMGFVYLFLRGRLRTAGALLGLAASIKLIPALLLLVVPPGKRLKIVLPFLVVFA
;
A
#
# COMPACT_ATOMS: atom_id res chain seq x y z
N MET A 1 11.76 6.54 22.64
CA MET A 1 12.06 7.98 22.55
C MET A 1 10.95 8.69 21.80
N ASN A 2 10.24 9.63 22.43
CA ASN A 2 9.27 10.49 21.76
C ASN A 2 9.98 11.81 21.37
N ARG A 3 10.02 12.15 20.07
CA ARG A 3 10.65 13.38 19.55
C ARG A 3 9.56 14.36 19.11
N LYS A 4 8.96 15.09 20.06
CA LYS A 4 7.82 15.99 19.82
C LYS A 4 8.10 17.10 18.81
N GLU A 5 9.34 17.58 18.74
CA GLU A 5 9.80 18.63 17.82
C GLU A 5 9.94 18.13 16.36
N ALA A 6 10.03 16.81 16.16
CA ALA A 6 10.28 16.26 14.84
C ALA A 6 9.00 16.33 13.99
N ARG A 7 9.05 17.13 12.91
CA ARG A 7 8.01 17.09 11.89
C ARG A 7 8.07 15.75 11.16
N THR A 8 6.91 15.15 10.95
CA THR A 8 6.84 13.87 10.25
C THR A 8 7.24 14.02 8.79
N VAL A 9 8.04 13.07 8.30
CA VAL A 9 8.39 12.93 6.88
C VAL A 9 7.28 12.23 6.09
N TYR A 10 6.27 11.69 6.77
CA TYR A 10 5.16 10.98 6.15
C TYR A 10 4.05 11.95 5.69
N PRO A 11 3.39 11.68 4.55
CA PRO A 11 2.30 12.54 4.06
C PRO A 11 1.04 12.41 4.92
N ALA A 12 0.01 13.21 4.58
CA ALA A 12 -1.23 13.31 5.36
C ALA A 12 -1.95 11.97 5.54
N GLY A 13 -1.92 11.09 4.53
CA GLY A 13 -2.58 9.78 4.58
C GLY A 13 -2.05 8.89 5.71
N ALA A 14 -0.74 8.90 5.98
CA ALA A 14 -0.17 8.17 7.11
C ALA A 14 -0.69 8.70 8.46
N GLN A 15 -0.79 10.02 8.62
CA GLN A 15 -1.30 10.62 9.85
C GLN A 15 -2.79 10.31 10.06
N ILE A 16 -3.59 10.37 9.00
CA ILE A 16 -5.02 10.02 9.01
C ILE A 16 -5.20 8.54 9.35
N LEU A 17 -4.37 7.66 8.78
CA LEU A 17 -4.36 6.23 9.08
C LEU A 17 -4.12 6.00 10.58
N PHE A 18 -3.03 6.51 11.15
CA PHE A 18 -2.74 6.33 12.57
C PHE A 18 -3.82 6.93 13.48
N ARG A 19 -4.36 8.10 13.13
CA ARG A 19 -5.48 8.70 13.85
C ARG A 19 -6.71 7.79 13.83
N THR A 20 -6.99 7.16 12.69
CA THR A 20 -8.12 6.23 12.53
C THR A 20 -7.92 4.97 13.34
N LEU A 21 -6.73 4.35 13.26
CA LEU A 21 -6.38 3.16 14.05
C LEU A 21 -6.48 3.44 15.55
N TYR A 22 -5.95 4.57 16.01
CA TYR A 22 -6.06 5.00 17.40
C TYR A 22 -7.52 5.17 17.84
N ARG A 23 -8.34 5.84 17.02
CA ARG A 23 -9.79 6.00 17.29
C ARG A 23 -10.55 4.69 17.31
N ALA A 24 -10.05 3.67 16.60
CA ALA A 24 -10.60 2.32 16.63
C ALA A 24 -10.12 1.49 17.84
N GLY A 25 -9.36 2.08 18.77
CA GLY A 25 -8.84 1.40 19.96
C GLY A 25 -7.58 0.58 19.71
N LEU A 26 -6.90 0.78 18.57
CA LEU A 26 -5.64 0.10 18.25
C LEU A 26 -4.45 0.94 18.70
N ASP A 27 -4.31 1.12 20.01
CA ASP A 27 -3.35 2.03 20.65
C ASP A 27 -2.13 1.30 21.26
N SER A 28 -2.08 -0.03 21.17
CA SER A 28 -0.93 -0.84 21.61
C SER A 28 -0.07 -1.33 20.45
N PRO A 29 1.24 -1.60 20.67
CA PRO A 29 2.11 -2.18 19.64
C PRO A 29 1.56 -3.50 19.08
N ALA A 30 0.98 -4.35 19.93
CA ALA A 30 0.37 -5.62 19.49
C ALA A 30 -0.85 -5.38 18.58
N ALA A 31 -1.71 -4.42 18.93
CA ALA A 31 -2.88 -4.06 18.13
C ALA A 31 -2.49 -3.49 16.76
N LEU A 32 -1.48 -2.62 16.71
CA LEU A 32 -0.95 -2.08 15.45
C LEU A 32 -0.32 -3.17 14.58
N LYS A 33 0.42 -4.12 15.18
CA LYS A 33 0.98 -5.27 14.46
C LYS A 33 -0.11 -6.21 13.94
N ALA A 34 -1.20 -6.40 14.68
CA ALA A 34 -2.35 -7.17 14.20
C ALA A 34 -3.04 -6.49 13.01
N ALA A 35 -3.19 -5.16 13.04
CA ALA A 35 -3.71 -4.41 11.91
C ALA A 35 -2.78 -4.47 10.69
N ALA A 36 -1.46 -4.37 10.90
CA ALA A 36 -0.46 -4.54 9.85
C ALA A 36 -0.50 -5.96 9.25
N LEU A 37 -0.72 -6.99 10.07
CA LEU A 37 -0.92 -8.37 9.61
C LEU A 37 -2.16 -8.52 8.72
N ALA A 38 -3.28 -7.90 9.11
CA ALA A 38 -4.48 -7.89 8.29
C ALA A 38 -4.25 -7.19 6.94
N ALA A 39 -3.51 -6.07 6.96
CA ALA A 39 -3.10 -5.37 5.74
C ALA A 39 -2.22 -6.26 4.86
N GLU A 40 -1.20 -6.93 5.42
CA GLU A 40 -0.35 -7.85 4.67
C GLU A 40 -1.08 -9.08 4.13
N ALA A 41 -2.09 -9.59 4.84
CA ALA A 41 -2.95 -10.65 4.31
C ALA A 41 -3.70 -10.17 3.05
N LEU A 42 -4.15 -8.91 3.02
CA LEU A 42 -4.73 -8.30 1.82
C LEU A 42 -3.69 -8.11 0.71
N THR A 43 -2.45 -7.73 1.04
CA THR A 43 -1.34 -7.67 0.08
C THR A 43 -1.11 -9.04 -0.57
N LEU A 44 -1.01 -10.12 0.23
CA LEU A 44 -0.85 -11.49 -0.25
C LEU A 44 -2.01 -11.93 -1.15
N LEU A 45 -3.25 -11.64 -0.76
CA LEU A 45 -4.42 -11.93 -1.58
C LEU A 45 -4.33 -11.22 -2.94
N LEU A 46 -3.98 -9.93 -2.95
CA LEU A 46 -3.85 -9.16 -4.19
C LEU A 46 -2.72 -9.68 -5.07
N LEU A 47 -1.58 -10.04 -4.49
CA LEU A 47 -0.48 -10.69 -5.22
C LEU A 47 -0.91 -12.01 -5.85
N PHE A 48 -1.62 -12.86 -5.10
CA PHE A 48 -2.18 -14.10 -5.64
C PHE A 48 -3.14 -13.83 -6.81
N LEU A 49 -4.00 -12.83 -6.69
CA LEU A 49 -4.91 -12.41 -7.77
C LEU A 49 -4.17 -11.86 -8.98
N ILE A 50 -3.07 -11.12 -8.79
CA ILE A 50 -2.20 -10.64 -9.87
C ILE A 50 -1.53 -11.80 -10.59
N LEU A 51 -1.01 -12.80 -9.86
CA LEU A 51 -0.45 -14.01 -10.47
C LEU A 51 -1.49 -14.72 -11.33
N LYS A 52 -2.72 -14.88 -10.82
CA LYS A 52 -3.84 -15.47 -11.55
C LYS A 52 -4.20 -14.67 -12.80
N GLU A 53 -4.31 -13.34 -12.70
CA GLU A 53 -4.62 -12.44 -13.81
C GLU A 53 -3.56 -12.53 -14.93
N ARG A 54 -2.30 -12.80 -14.56
CA ARG A 54 -1.18 -12.91 -15.49
C ARG A 54 -0.95 -14.34 -16.01
N GLY A 55 -1.73 -15.32 -15.57
CA GLY A 55 -1.53 -16.73 -15.92
C GLY A 55 -0.22 -17.32 -15.38
N LEU A 56 0.33 -16.75 -14.29
CA LEU A 56 1.58 -17.19 -13.69
C LEU A 56 1.33 -18.30 -12.63
N PRO A 57 2.34 -19.13 -12.32
CA PRO A 57 2.22 -20.14 -11.28
C PRO A 57 1.87 -19.53 -9.92
N GLN A 58 0.76 -19.95 -9.32
CA GLN A 58 0.26 -19.39 -8.06
C GLN A 58 1.17 -19.68 -6.87
N ASN A 59 1.93 -20.79 -6.92
CA ASN A 59 2.90 -21.16 -5.90
C ASN A 59 4.07 -20.15 -5.78
N TRP A 60 4.28 -19.27 -6.76
CA TRP A 60 5.25 -18.18 -6.65
C TRP A 60 4.94 -17.21 -5.52
N ILE A 61 3.70 -17.19 -5.00
CA ILE A 61 3.34 -16.42 -3.81
C ILE A 61 4.22 -16.76 -2.61
N VAL A 62 4.75 -17.99 -2.54
CA VAL A 62 5.65 -18.45 -1.48
C VAL A 62 6.95 -17.64 -1.45
N ILE A 63 7.43 -17.16 -2.60
CA ILE A 63 8.64 -16.31 -2.68
C ILE A 63 8.45 -15.03 -1.86
N TYR A 64 7.26 -14.42 -1.95
CA TYR A 64 6.93 -13.26 -1.14
C TYR A 64 6.69 -13.68 0.32
N ALA A 65 5.86 -14.69 0.56
CA ALA A 65 5.48 -15.09 1.92
C ALA A 65 6.66 -15.56 2.79
N TRP A 66 7.71 -16.13 2.19
CA TRP A 66 8.94 -16.55 2.87
C TRP A 66 10.10 -15.55 2.78
N ASN A 67 9.86 -14.34 2.28
CA ASN A 67 10.91 -13.34 2.24
C ASN A 67 11.26 -12.88 3.68
N PRO A 68 12.49 -13.13 4.18
CA PRO A 68 12.88 -12.77 5.55
C PRO A 68 12.83 -11.26 5.80
N LEU A 69 13.02 -10.45 4.76
CA LEU A 69 12.94 -8.99 4.86
C LEU A 69 11.53 -8.54 5.23
N ILE A 70 10.50 -9.21 4.71
CA ILE A 70 9.10 -8.87 5.02
C ILE A 70 8.81 -9.19 6.48
N ILE A 71 9.25 -10.36 6.94
CA ILE A 71 9.09 -10.79 8.34
C ILE A 71 9.78 -9.79 9.28
N TYR A 72 11.02 -9.42 8.96
CA TYR A 72 11.80 -8.53 9.81
C TYR A 72 11.27 -7.08 9.78
N GLU A 73 11.14 -6.48 8.61
CA GLU A 73 10.81 -5.06 8.52
C GLU A 73 9.36 -4.79 8.92
N LEU A 74 8.41 -5.59 8.43
CA LEU A 74 6.99 -5.31 8.63
C LEU A 74 6.50 -5.77 10.01
N PHE A 75 6.89 -6.97 10.44
CA PHE A 75 6.33 -7.56 11.66
C PHE A 75 7.20 -7.38 12.89
N TYR A 76 8.52 -7.54 12.76
CA TYR A 76 9.43 -7.32 13.88
C TYR A 76 9.58 -5.82 14.16
N SER A 77 10.05 -5.05 13.17
CA SER A 77 10.31 -3.61 13.29
C SER A 77 9.05 -2.74 13.25
N GLY A 78 7.93 -3.23 12.69
CA GLY A 78 6.64 -2.52 12.69
C GLY A 78 6.57 -1.39 11.67
N HIS A 79 7.21 -1.58 10.51
CA HIS A 79 7.25 -0.58 9.44
C HIS A 79 5.87 -0.25 8.85
N LEU A 80 5.69 1.01 8.44
CA LEU A 80 4.44 1.55 7.90
C LEU A 80 4.03 0.91 6.56
N GLU A 81 5.00 0.32 5.88
CA GLU A 81 4.90 -0.26 4.54
C GLU A 81 3.76 -1.27 4.42
N SER A 82 3.45 -2.01 5.49
CA SER A 82 2.30 -2.94 5.52
C SER A 82 0.97 -2.30 5.14
N PHE A 83 0.78 -1.01 5.44
CA PHE A 83 -0.46 -0.31 5.11
C PHE A 83 -0.45 0.33 3.72
N MET A 84 0.73 0.58 3.16
CA MET A 84 0.91 1.14 1.82
C MET A 84 0.85 0.04 0.73
N LEU A 85 1.30 -1.17 1.02
CA LEU A 85 1.35 -2.27 0.06
C LEU A 85 -0.03 -2.71 -0.48
N PRO A 86 -1.11 -2.80 0.31
CA PRO A 86 -2.41 -3.19 -0.20
C PRO A 86 -2.97 -2.25 -1.29
N PRO A 87 -3.07 -0.92 -1.10
CA PRO A 87 -3.52 -0.04 -2.17
C PRO A 87 -2.56 -0.04 -3.37
N LEU A 88 -1.25 -0.23 -3.14
CA LEU A 88 -0.27 -0.35 -4.23
C LEU A 88 -0.50 -1.60 -5.09
N MET A 89 -0.67 -2.77 -4.47
CA MET A 89 -0.99 -4.00 -5.20
C MET A 89 -2.38 -3.94 -5.82
N GLY A 90 -3.32 -3.25 -5.16
CA GLY A 90 -4.63 -2.95 -5.73
C GLY A 90 -4.55 -2.11 -7.00
N PHE A 91 -3.67 -1.10 -7.04
CA PHE A 91 -3.37 -0.35 -8.26
C PHE A 91 -2.89 -1.29 -9.38
N VAL A 92 -1.90 -2.14 -9.12
CA VAL A 92 -1.35 -3.08 -10.12
C VAL A 92 -2.46 -4.00 -10.64
N TYR A 93 -3.23 -4.61 -9.74
CA TYR A 93 -4.31 -5.53 -10.09
C TYR A 93 -5.41 -4.88 -10.95
N LEU A 94 -5.85 -3.68 -10.61
CA LEU A 94 -6.87 -2.96 -11.38
C LEU A 94 -6.33 -2.37 -12.68
N PHE A 95 -5.06 -2.00 -12.71
CA PHE A 95 -4.38 -1.54 -13.92
C PHE A 95 -4.32 -2.65 -14.96
N LEU A 96 -3.95 -3.88 -14.56
CA LEU A 96 -3.92 -5.05 -15.44
C LEU A 96 -5.29 -5.35 -16.05
N ARG A 97 -6.37 -5.14 -15.30
CA ARG A 97 -7.76 -5.33 -15.74
C ARG A 97 -8.37 -4.13 -16.49
N GLY A 98 -7.56 -3.13 -16.84
CA GLY A 98 -8.02 -1.93 -17.55
C GLY A 98 -8.92 -0.99 -16.75
N ARG A 99 -9.09 -1.20 -15.43
CA ARG A 99 -9.90 -0.34 -14.54
C ARG A 99 -9.11 0.87 -14.05
N LEU A 100 -8.68 1.70 -15.01
CA LEU A 100 -7.65 2.72 -14.80
C LEU A 100 -8.00 3.81 -13.78
N ARG A 101 -9.27 4.21 -13.68
CA ARG A 101 -9.69 5.26 -12.73
C ARG A 101 -9.56 4.81 -11.28
N THR A 102 -10.11 3.64 -10.97
CA THR A 102 -9.99 3.05 -9.64
C THR A 102 -8.55 2.67 -9.33
N ALA A 103 -7.78 2.22 -10.32
CA ALA A 103 -6.33 2.00 -10.16
C ALA A 103 -5.64 3.31 -9.73
N GLY A 104 -5.86 4.42 -10.44
CA GLY A 104 -5.27 5.71 -10.09
C GLY A 104 -5.63 6.21 -8.69
N ALA A 105 -6.88 6.01 -8.25
CA ALA A 105 -7.30 6.32 -6.88
C ALA A 105 -6.50 5.51 -5.83
N LEU A 106 -6.31 4.20 -6.06
CA LEU A 106 -5.51 3.35 -5.17
C LEU A 106 -4.03 3.73 -5.18
N LEU A 107 -3.48 4.16 -6.32
CA LEU A 107 -2.13 4.69 -6.38
C LEU A 107 -1.98 5.99 -5.57
N GLY A 108 -2.98 6.87 -5.63
CA GLY A 108 -3.05 8.09 -4.82
C GLY A 108 -3.09 7.78 -3.33
N LEU A 109 -3.88 6.78 -2.94
CA LEU A 109 -3.97 6.30 -1.55
C LEU A 109 -2.63 5.71 -1.07
N ALA A 110 -1.95 4.91 -1.89
CA ALA A 110 -0.62 4.39 -1.54
C ALA A 110 0.39 5.54 -1.38
N ALA A 111 0.37 6.51 -2.30
CA ALA A 111 1.26 7.66 -2.28
C ALA A 111 1.02 8.61 -1.08
N SER A 112 -0.23 8.71 -0.59
CA SER A 112 -0.56 9.53 0.58
C SER A 112 -0.11 8.88 1.90
N ILE A 113 0.19 7.57 1.91
CA ILE A 113 0.81 6.89 3.05
C ILE A 113 2.34 7.04 3.00
N LYS A 114 2.96 6.86 1.84
CA LYS A 114 4.41 7.07 1.62
C LYS A 114 4.60 7.57 0.20
N LEU A 115 5.49 8.53 -0.06
CA LEU A 115 5.59 9.18 -1.38
C LEU A 115 6.07 8.27 -2.52
N ILE A 116 6.79 7.20 -2.23
CA ILE A 116 7.49 6.35 -3.21
C ILE A 116 6.57 5.81 -4.34
N PRO A 117 5.34 5.32 -4.09
CA PRO A 117 4.40 4.88 -5.13
C PRO A 117 4.10 5.92 -6.21
N ALA A 118 4.19 7.23 -5.90
CA ALA A 118 3.93 8.28 -6.89
C ALA A 118 4.89 8.21 -8.10
N LEU A 119 6.08 7.62 -7.92
CA LEU A 119 7.03 7.39 -9.02
C LEU A 119 6.47 6.50 -10.13
N LEU A 120 5.48 5.65 -9.83
CA LEU A 120 4.83 4.82 -10.86
C LEU A 120 4.04 5.64 -11.88
N LEU A 121 3.72 6.92 -11.62
CA LEU A 121 3.13 7.80 -12.63
C LEU A 121 4.07 8.04 -13.83
N LEU A 122 5.39 7.96 -13.62
CA LEU A 122 6.40 8.16 -14.66
C LEU A 122 6.33 7.07 -15.74
N VAL A 123 5.93 5.85 -15.37
CA VAL A 123 5.85 4.70 -16.27
C VAL A 123 4.46 4.49 -16.87
N VAL A 124 3.47 5.34 -16.53
CA VAL A 124 2.12 5.22 -17.09
C VAL A 124 2.13 5.59 -18.59
N PRO A 125 1.64 4.70 -19.48
CA PRO A 125 1.60 4.96 -20.91
C PRO A 125 0.76 6.19 -21.26
N PRO A 126 1.15 7.02 -22.25
CA PRO A 126 0.46 8.28 -22.59
C PRO A 126 -1.07 8.14 -22.74
N GLY A 127 -1.55 7.11 -23.45
CA GLY A 127 -2.98 6.87 -23.66
C GLY A 127 -3.80 6.51 -22.41
N LYS A 128 -3.14 6.25 -21.28
CA LYS A 128 -3.77 5.89 -20.00
C LYS A 128 -3.62 6.97 -18.92
N ARG A 129 -2.76 7.97 -19.13
CA ARG A 129 -2.33 8.94 -18.10
C ARG A 129 -3.48 9.69 -17.47
N LEU A 130 -4.34 10.34 -18.25
CA LEU A 130 -5.41 11.18 -17.69
C LEU A 130 -6.37 10.39 -16.80
N LYS A 131 -6.67 9.14 -17.18
CA LYS A 131 -7.55 8.24 -16.43
C LYS A 131 -6.95 7.80 -15.10
N ILE A 132 -5.63 7.92 -14.90
CA ILE A 132 -4.91 7.53 -13.69
C ILE A 132 -4.55 8.77 -12.85
N VAL A 133 -4.00 9.81 -13.49
CA VAL A 133 -3.49 11.02 -12.81
C VAL A 133 -4.62 11.81 -12.15
N LEU A 134 -5.78 11.98 -12.80
CA LEU A 134 -6.90 12.69 -12.18
C LEU A 134 -7.36 12.06 -10.85
N PRO A 135 -7.75 10.78 -10.81
CA PRO A 135 -8.15 10.16 -9.54
C PRO A 135 -6.99 10.01 -8.55
N PHE A 136 -5.75 9.86 -9.03
CA PHE A 136 -4.56 9.92 -8.18
C PHE A 136 -4.51 11.25 -7.42
N LEU A 137 -4.60 12.39 -8.13
CA LEU A 137 -4.50 13.72 -7.53
C LEU A 137 -5.64 13.97 -6.53
N VAL A 138 -6.85 13.54 -6.85
CA VAL A 138 -8.03 13.68 -5.97
C VAL A 138 -7.86 12.93 -4.65
N VAL A 139 -7.22 11.75 -4.66
CA VAL A 139 -7.02 10.94 -3.44
C VAL A 139 -5.73 11.29 -2.71
N PHE A 140 -4.73 11.79 -3.44
CA PHE A 140 -3.44 12.16 -2.87
C PHE A 140 -3.46 13.52 -2.16
N ALA A 141 -4.20 14.49 -2.69
CA ALA A 141 -4.35 15.83 -2.13
C ALA A 141 -5.10 15.82 -0.80
#